data_AF-A0A0B7BEZ3-F1
#
_entry.id   AF-A0A0B7BEZ3-F1
#
_cell.length_a   1.000
_cell.length_b   1.000
_cell.length_c   1.000
_cell.angle_alpha   90.00
_cell.angle_beta   90.00
_cell.angle_gamma   90.00
#
_symmetry.space_group_name_H-M   'P 1'
#
loop_
_entity.id
_entity.type
_entity.pdbx_description
1 polymer ?
#
loop_
_entity_poly.entity_id
_entity_poly.type
_entity_poly.pdbx_seq_one_letter_code
_entity_poly.pdbx_strand_id
1 'polypeptide(L)'
;HGEEWIPISTEHKQSFVVVTMINKPSQDSLLTIVNAEVEAIIHDYTSNEDVVVFTDGSVIWHSRSAWAFMARAKGKIIKEASGAYTTTTSSETMEVMAVTESLEWQTFTPACMLSN
;
A
#
# COMPACT_ATOMS: atom_id res chain seq x y z
N HIS A 1 9.80 21.23 -17.86
CA HIS A 1 9.54 20.26 -18.95
C HIS A 1 9.54 18.90 -18.32
N GLY A 2 8.35 18.30 -18.10
CA GLY A 2 8.24 16.93 -17.63
C GLY A 2 8.37 16.01 -18.83
N GLU A 3 9.36 15.12 -18.83
CA GLU A 3 9.55 14.17 -19.92
C GLU A 3 8.37 13.20 -19.99
N GLU A 4 8.04 12.83 -21.23
CA GLU A 4 6.94 11.96 -21.63
C GLU A 4 7.09 10.57 -21.02
N TRP A 5 6.01 10.08 -20.39
CA TRP A 5 5.98 8.79 -19.69
C TRP A 5 6.25 7.64 -20.67
N ILE A 6 7.38 6.94 -20.50
CA ILE A 6 7.65 5.72 -21.25
C ILE A 6 6.89 4.57 -20.58
N PRO A 7 5.95 3.90 -21.28
CA PRO A 7 5.26 2.74 -20.72
C PRO A 7 6.26 1.59 -20.50
N ILE A 8 6.32 1.08 -19.27
CA ILE A 8 7.23 -0.01 -18.89
C ILE A 8 6.62 -1.34 -19.36
N SER A 9 7.44 -2.13 -20.06
CA SER A 9 7.10 -3.49 -20.52
C SER A 9 6.64 -4.37 -19.35
N THR A 10 5.55 -5.11 -19.56
CA THR A 10 4.92 -6.08 -18.64
C THR A 10 5.87 -7.16 -18.11
N GLU A 11 7.03 -7.34 -18.73
CA GLU A 11 8.05 -8.32 -18.34
C GLU A 11 8.83 -7.94 -17.07
N HIS A 12 8.71 -6.70 -16.58
CA HIS A 12 9.45 -6.22 -15.40
C HIS A 12 8.66 -6.27 -14.07
N LYS A 13 7.41 -6.77 -14.06
CA LYS A 13 6.60 -6.90 -12.84
C LYS A 13 7.10 -8.10 -12.01
N GLN A 14 8.25 -7.96 -11.35
CA GLN A 14 8.71 -8.95 -10.36
C GLN A 14 7.96 -8.74 -9.05
N SER A 15 7.36 -9.80 -8.51
CA SER A 15 6.77 -9.82 -7.16
C SER A 15 7.90 -9.90 -6.13
N PHE A 16 7.95 -8.95 -5.22
CA PHE A 16 8.89 -8.92 -4.09
C PHE A 16 8.07 -8.51 -2.86
N VAL A 17 8.38 -9.12 -1.72
CA VAL A 17 7.70 -8.81 -0.48
C VAL A 17 8.19 -7.44 -0.01
N VAL A 18 7.32 -6.42 -0.09
CA VAL A 18 7.53 -5.16 0.63
C VAL A 18 7.32 -5.46 2.10
N VAL A 19 8.42 -5.64 2.81
CA VAL A 19 8.38 -5.60 4.27
C VAL A 19 8.22 -4.14 4.64
N THR A 20 6.99 -3.72 4.97
CA THR A 20 6.69 -2.40 5.56
C THR A 20 7.23 -2.35 6.99
N MET A 21 8.55 -2.43 7.16
CA MET A 21 9.18 -2.12 8.44
C MET A 21 9.27 -0.60 8.54
N ILE A 22 8.45 -0.03 9.41
CA ILE A 22 8.60 1.34 9.93
C ILE A 22 9.91 1.38 10.72
N ASN A 23 11.04 1.48 10.01
CA ASN A 23 12.35 1.55 10.64
C ASN A 23 12.60 2.98 11.13
N LYS A 24 12.25 3.22 12.39
CA LYS A 24 12.93 4.20 13.24
C LYS A 24 13.18 3.56 14.61
N PRO A 25 14.42 3.57 15.14
CA PRO A 25 14.69 3.07 16.49
C PRO A 25 14.29 4.19 17.47
N SER A 26 13.01 4.29 17.80
CA SER A 26 12.57 5.17 18.88
C SER A 26 11.40 4.54 19.61
N GLN A 27 11.73 3.94 20.76
CA GLN A 27 10.86 3.42 21.82
C GLN A 27 9.54 2.78 21.35
N ASP A 28 9.48 1.45 21.47
CA ASP A 28 8.29 0.61 21.18
C ASP A 28 6.96 1.15 21.76
N SER A 29 7.02 1.94 22.84
CA SER A 29 5.85 2.64 23.40
C SER A 29 5.22 3.67 22.46
N LEU A 30 6.03 4.42 21.70
CA LEU A 30 5.53 5.45 20.77
C LEU A 30 4.84 4.81 19.55
N LEU A 31 5.42 3.75 18.99
CA LEU A 31 4.79 2.99 17.90
C LEU A 31 3.46 2.35 18.35
N THR A 32 3.41 1.84 19.59
CA THR A 32 2.19 1.26 20.16
C THR A 32 1.08 2.31 20.33
N ILE A 33 1.43 3.51 20.80
CA ILE A 33 0.47 4.62 20.96
C ILE A 33 -0.06 5.09 19.60
N VAL A 34 0.82 5.31 18.62
CA VAL A 34 0.42 5.75 17.27
C VAL A 34 -0.50 4.72 16.61
N ASN A 35 -0.18 3.43 16.73
CA ASN A 35 -1.04 2.38 16.19
C ASN A 35 -2.41 2.35 16.89
N ALA A 36 -2.46 2.54 18.21
CA ALA A 36 -3.72 2.60 18.95
C ALA A 36 -4.58 3.80 18.54
N GLU A 37 -3.98 4.98 18.30
CA GLU A 37 -4.68 6.16 17.80
C GLU A 37 -5.22 5.96 16.38
N VAL A 38 -4.42 5.36 15.49
CA VAL A 38 -4.84 5.02 14.12
C VAL A 38 -6.01 4.05 14.13
N GLU A 39 -5.94 2.98 14.94
CA GLU A 39 -7.03 2.01 15.06
C GLU A 39 -8.29 2.63 15.68
N ALA A 40 -8.15 3.58 16.62
CA ALA A 40 -9.28 4.32 17.18
C ALA A 40 -9.96 5.21 16.12
N ILE A 41 -9.18 5.92 15.30
CA ILE A 41 -9.73 6.73 14.20
C ILE A 41 -10.43 5.83 13.18
N ILE A 42 -9.83 4.70 12.82
CA ILE A 42 -10.46 3.74 11.92
C ILE A 42 -11.80 3.30 12.52
N HIS A 43 -11.83 2.90 13.80
CA HIS A 43 -13.06 2.49 14.47
C HIS A 43 -14.14 3.59 14.49
N ASP A 44 -13.76 4.84 14.71
CA ASP A 44 -14.71 5.95 14.84
C ASP A 44 -15.32 6.39 13.50
N TYR A 45 -14.62 6.14 12.39
CA TYR A 45 -14.99 6.64 11.06
C TYR A 45 -15.30 5.54 10.04
N THR A 46 -15.21 4.27 10.40
CA THR A 46 -15.53 3.15 9.50
C THR A 46 -16.61 2.24 10.08
N SER A 47 -17.49 1.75 9.22
CA SER A 47 -18.41 0.68 9.50
C SER A 47 -17.69 -0.67 9.49
N ASN A 48 -18.25 -1.67 10.17
CA ASN A 48 -17.80 -3.06 10.05
C ASN A 48 -17.88 -3.62 8.62
N GLU A 49 -18.65 -2.97 7.75
CA GLU A 49 -18.79 -3.33 6.33
C GLU A 49 -17.76 -2.65 5.43
N ASP A 50 -17.05 -1.64 5.95
CA ASP A 50 -16.07 -0.90 5.17
C ASP A 50 -14.76 -1.67 5.02
N VAL A 51 -14.10 -1.44 3.89
CA VAL A 51 -12.74 -1.92 3.62
C VAL A 51 -11.76 -0.80 3.90
N VAL A 52 -10.85 -1.04 4.84
CA VAL A 52 -9.74 -0.12 5.14
C VAL A 52 -8.53 -0.54 4.32
N VAL A 53 -8.00 0.37 3.52
CA VAL A 53 -6.82 0.12 2.69
C VAL A 53 -5.64 0.93 3.23
N PHE A 54 -4.56 0.24 3.55
CA PHE A 54 -3.27 0.80 3.90
C PHE A 54 -2.37 0.77 2.66
N THR A 55 -1.75 1.89 2.33
CA THR A 55 -0.82 2.02 1.20
C THR A 55 0.54 2.48 1.69
N ASP A 56 1.60 2.05 1.01
CA ASP A 56 2.96 2.52 1.28
C ASP A 56 3.79 2.57 -0.01
N GLY A 57 4.57 3.63 -0.15
CA GLY A 57 5.52 3.84 -1.24
C GLY A 57 6.94 3.98 -0.71
N SER A 58 7.86 3.16 -1.22
CA SER A 58 9.27 3.15 -0.80
C SER A 58 10.21 3.43 -1.96
N VAL A 59 11.28 4.19 -1.69
CA VAL A 59 12.33 4.48 -2.66
C VAL A 59 13.69 4.28 -2.02
N ILE A 60 14.52 3.45 -2.66
CA ILE A 60 15.95 3.39 -2.42
C ILE A 60 16.64 4.13 -3.55
N TRP A 61 17.20 5.28 -3.18
CA TRP A 61 17.84 6.20 -4.12
C TRP A 61 18.91 5.51 -4.98
N HIS A 62 18.88 5.76 -6.29
CA HIS A 62 19.73 5.13 -7.32
C HIS A 62 19.67 3.58 -7.39
N SER A 63 18.66 2.94 -6.77
CA SER A 63 18.58 1.47 -6.75
C SER A 63 17.23 0.96 -7.21
N ARG A 64 16.15 1.29 -6.50
CA ARG A 64 14.82 0.73 -6.77
C ARG A 64 13.73 1.56 -6.12
N SER A 65 12.53 1.42 -6.63
CA SER A 65 11.32 1.91 -5.98
C SER A 65 10.30 0.77 -5.86
N ALA A 66 9.42 0.88 -4.88
CA ALA A 66 8.46 -0.16 -4.52
C ALA A 66 7.16 0.45 -4.01
N TRP A 67 6.06 -0.24 -4.27
CA TRP A 67 4.75 0.07 -3.71
C TRP A 67 4.16 -1.17 -3.06
N ALA A 68 3.30 -0.96 -2.07
CA ALA A 68 2.49 -2.01 -1.46
C ALA A 68 1.15 -1.46 -1.01
N PHE A 69 0.15 -2.34 -0.99
CA PHE A 69 -1.07 -2.08 -0.25
C PHE A 69 -1.56 -3.33 0.47
N MET A 70 -2.30 -3.09 1.56
CA MET A 70 -3.00 -4.10 2.35
C MET A 70 -4.42 -3.62 2.60
N ALA A 71 -5.42 -4.45 2.28
CA ALA A 71 -6.82 -4.17 2.55
C ALA A 71 -7.33 -5.06 3.69
N ARG A 72 -8.03 -4.45 4.63
CA ARG A 72 -8.64 -5.09 5.81
C ARG A 72 -10.15 -4.87 5.82
N ALA A 73 -10.90 -5.91 6.10
CA ALA A 73 -12.34 -5.84 6.38
C ALA A 73 -12.65 -6.68 7.63
N LYS A 74 -13.51 -6.18 8.53
CA LYS A 74 -13.87 -6.86 9.79
C LYS A 74 -12.64 -7.36 10.59
N GLY A 75 -11.58 -6.56 10.65
CA GLY A 75 -10.34 -6.92 11.34
C GLY A 75 -9.45 -7.96 10.61
N LYS A 76 -9.84 -8.45 9.44
CA LYS A 76 -9.11 -9.48 8.68
C LYS A 76 -8.52 -8.89 7.40
N ILE A 77 -7.30 -9.31 7.07
CA ILE A 77 -6.68 -8.99 5.79
C ILE A 77 -7.42 -9.76 4.70
N ILE A 78 -7.97 -9.03 3.71
CA ILE A 78 -8.69 -9.60 2.57
C ILE A 78 -7.88 -9.52 1.27
N LYS A 79 -6.89 -8.62 1.22
CA LYS A 79 -5.96 -8.50 0.09
C LYS A 79 -4.65 -7.88 0.53
N GLU A 80 -3.57 -8.35 -0.06
CA GLU A 80 -2.25 -7.73 -0.02
C GLU A 80 -1.65 -7.82 -1.43
N ALA A 81 -0.96 -6.77 -1.86
CA ALA A 81 -0.19 -6.76 -3.11
C ALA A 81 0.98 -5.77 -3.03
N SER A 82 1.99 -6.03 -3.85
CA SER A 82 3.18 -5.19 -3.95
C SER A 82 3.84 -5.31 -5.32
N GLY A 83 4.58 -4.27 -5.73
CA GLY A 83 5.27 -4.16 -7.01
C GLY A 83 6.51 -3.25 -6.92
N ALA A 84 7.58 -3.57 -7.65
CA ALA A 84 8.85 -2.84 -7.61
C ALA A 84 9.36 -2.61 -9.01
N TYR A 85 10.16 -1.55 -9.09
CA TYR A 85 10.86 -1.16 -10.28
C TYR A 85 12.35 -1.07 -9.97
N THR A 86 13.16 -1.53 -10.92
CA THR A 86 14.61 -1.39 -10.91
C THR A 86 15.07 0.04 -11.17
N THR A 87 14.14 0.96 -11.43
CA THR A 87 14.40 2.37 -11.68
C THR A 87 13.93 3.19 -10.50
N THR A 88 14.73 4.16 -10.07
CA THR A 88 14.35 5.10 -9.02
C THR A 88 13.29 6.07 -9.55
N THR A 89 12.08 6.01 -9.00
CA THR A 89 11.03 7.02 -9.16
C THR A 89 10.96 7.90 -7.91
N SER A 90 10.13 8.96 -7.90
CA SER A 90 9.86 9.70 -6.66
C SER A 90 9.07 8.82 -5.68
N SER A 91 9.18 9.10 -4.37
CA SER A 91 8.39 8.43 -3.33
C SER A 91 6.90 8.66 -3.52
N GLU A 92 6.52 9.89 -3.87
CA GLU A 92 5.13 10.24 -4.23
C GLU A 92 4.59 9.38 -5.38
N THR A 93 5.43 9.04 -6.37
CA THR A 93 5.01 8.19 -7.49
C THR A 93 4.66 6.79 -7.00
N MET A 94 5.39 6.24 -6.03
CA MET A 94 5.10 4.92 -5.47
C MET A 94 3.87 4.92 -4.57
N GLU A 95 3.63 6.01 -3.83
CA GLU A 95 2.38 6.18 -3.08
C GLU A 95 1.16 6.23 -4.01
N VAL A 96 1.23 7.04 -5.07
CA VAL A 96 0.16 7.10 -6.09
C VAL A 96 -0.06 5.73 -6.73
N MET A 97 1.01 4.98 -6.95
CA MET A 97 0.91 3.64 -7.52
C MET A 97 0.27 2.62 -6.57
N ALA A 98 0.62 2.64 -5.28
CA ALA A 98 -0.01 1.82 -4.26
C ALA A 98 -1.54 2.09 -4.20
N VAL A 99 -1.94 3.36 -4.24
CA VAL A 99 -3.35 3.76 -4.30
C VAL A 99 -4.00 3.26 -5.58
N THR A 100 -3.36 3.45 -6.73
CA THR A 100 -3.89 3.05 -8.04
C THR A 100 -4.15 1.55 -8.10
N GLU A 101 -3.17 0.73 -7.72
CA GLU A 101 -3.29 -0.73 -7.73
C GLU A 101 -4.34 -1.22 -6.72
N SER A 102 -4.55 -0.49 -5.61
CA SER A 102 -5.63 -0.80 -4.67
C SER A 102 -7.03 -0.50 -5.22
N LEU A 103 -7.19 0.59 -5.98
CA LEU A 103 -8.45 0.96 -6.63
C LEU A 103 -8.77 0.05 -7.82
N GLU A 104 -7.75 -0.33 -8.59
CA GLU A 104 -7.88 -1.35 -9.64
C GLU A 104 -8.38 -2.66 -9.02
N TRP A 105 -7.76 -3.13 -7.94
CA TRP A 105 -8.26 -4.31 -7.23
C TRP A 105 -9.74 -4.16 -6.84
N GLN A 106 -10.15 -3.03 -6.25
CA GLN A 106 -11.53 -2.82 -5.84
C GLN A 106 -12.51 -2.83 -7.02
N THR A 107 -12.15 -2.19 -8.14
CA THR A 107 -13.01 -2.10 -9.34
C THR A 107 -13.16 -3.43 -10.08
N PHE A 108 -12.17 -4.31 -10.01
CA PHE A 108 -12.22 -5.65 -10.62
C PHE A 108 -12.70 -6.76 -9.68
N THR A 109 -12.96 -6.47 -8.40
CA THR A 109 -13.49 -7.47 -7.46
C THR A 109 -15.01 -7.51 -7.57
N PRO A 110 -15.63 -8.62 -8.02
CA PRO A 110 -17.08 -8.73 -8.05
C PRO A 110 -17.64 -8.60 -6.62
N ALA A 111 -18.74 -7.87 -6.47
CA ALA A 111 -19.42 -7.62 -5.19
C ALA A 111 -19.71 -8.88 -4.35
N CYS A 112 -19.64 -10.09 -4.94
CA CYS A 112 -19.84 -11.36 -4.24
C CYS A 112 -18.69 -11.78 -3.32
N MET A 113 -17.49 -11.19 -3.42
CA MET A 113 -16.35 -11.54 -2.56
C MET A 113 -16.35 -10.79 -1.21
N LEU A 114 -17.21 -9.78 -1.05
CA LEU A 114 -17.31 -8.95 0.17
C LEU A 114 -18.48 -9.37 1.09
N SER A 115 -19.32 -10.31 0.66
CA SER A 115 -20.41 -10.88 1.48
C SER A 115 -20.01 -12.22 2.08
N ASN A 116 -19.48 -12.21 3.30
CA ASN A 116 -19.51 -13.34 4.24
C ASN A 116 -19.68 -12.81 5.68
#